data_AF-A0AAD5M5E4-F1
#
_entry.id   AF-A0AAD5M5E4-F1
#
_cell.length_a   1.000
_cell.length_b   1.000
_cell.length_c   1.000
_cell.angle_alpha   90.00
_cell.angle_beta   90.00
_cell.angle_gamma   90.00
#
_symmetry.space_group_name_H-M   'P 1'
#
loop_
_entity.id
_entity.type
_entity.pdbx_description
1 polymer ?
#
loop_
_entity_poly.entity_id
_entity_poly.type
_entity_poly.pdbx_seq_one_letter_code
_entity_poly.pdbx_strand_id
1 'polypeptide(L)'
;MAVFDCPCLSKDLTKLLEIYWEMGSPGAKIPQSWPMSYATPAYHERPTTVPQRDGDQAVYFSASPPGFQSCGRESDIDAMVKLIDEAQETLDMAVMNYAPCTLYSKPLNSWYGRLDEAIRRAAFDRQVQVRFLFSRWNHTAKKYYSYLHSLQDISSQLQCRYVDRKCVRQGSIEVRLIQVPDLQYGGIPYSRVYHNKYFVTEKAVYLGTSNWSPDYWKYTAGIGMIIRADDISQNSTVVNQFAQIFERDWNSDYTIPLSYFDNNGSWVNKTSSH
;
A
#
# COMPACT_ATOMS: atom_id res chain seq x y z
N MET A 1 13.27 9.73 -11.55
CA MET A 1 12.77 8.45 -12.10
C MET A 1 13.15 7.37 -11.08
N ALA A 2 12.21 6.51 -10.68
CA ALA A 2 12.41 5.61 -9.54
C ALA A 2 13.57 4.62 -9.74
N VAL A 3 13.64 4.03 -10.94
CA VAL A 3 14.74 3.17 -11.41
C VAL A 3 14.84 3.37 -12.92
N PHE A 4 16.03 3.65 -13.43
CA PHE A 4 16.33 3.68 -14.86
C PHE A 4 17.54 2.81 -15.18
N ASP A 5 17.49 2.11 -16.32
CA ASP A 5 18.60 1.33 -16.90
C ASP A 5 19.33 0.39 -15.92
N CYS A 6 18.58 -0.48 -15.21
CA CYS A 6 19.15 -1.55 -14.38
C CYS A 6 18.77 -2.94 -14.94
N PRO A 7 19.65 -3.54 -15.76
CA PRO A 7 19.49 -4.91 -16.23
C PRO A 7 19.35 -5.93 -15.10
N CYS A 8 19.95 -5.63 -13.95
CA CYS A 8 19.81 -6.36 -12.68
C CYS A 8 18.35 -6.59 -12.28
N LEU A 9 17.61 -5.49 -12.08
CA LEU A 9 16.21 -5.52 -11.67
C LEU A 9 15.31 -6.03 -12.79
N SER A 10 15.60 -5.68 -14.05
CA SER A 10 14.84 -6.21 -15.18
C SER A 10 14.91 -7.74 -15.23
N LYS A 11 16.12 -8.32 -15.09
CA LYS A 11 16.29 -9.78 -15.04
C LYS A 11 15.55 -10.41 -13.85
N ASP A 12 15.58 -9.77 -12.69
CA ASP A 12 14.89 -10.30 -11.51
C ASP A 12 13.37 -10.25 -11.66
N LEU A 13 12.82 -9.16 -12.20
CA LEU A 13 11.41 -9.02 -12.51
C LEU A 13 10.97 -10.03 -13.59
N THR A 14 11.79 -10.25 -14.62
CA THR A 14 11.52 -11.26 -15.65
C THR A 14 11.32 -12.64 -15.05
N LYS A 15 12.13 -13.06 -14.07
CA LYS A 15 11.92 -14.36 -13.38
C LYS A 15 10.53 -14.47 -12.76
N LEU A 16 10.02 -13.39 -12.17
CA LEU A 16 8.69 -13.39 -11.56
C LEU A 16 7.59 -13.42 -12.63
N LEU A 17 7.78 -12.71 -13.74
CA LEU A 17 6.85 -12.75 -14.87
C LEU A 17 6.80 -14.12 -15.56
N GLU A 18 7.94 -14.81 -15.66
CA GLU A 18 8.04 -16.19 -16.18
C GLU A 18 7.23 -17.17 -15.32
N ILE A 19 7.31 -17.06 -13.98
CA ILE A 19 6.44 -17.83 -13.07
C ILE A 19 4.96 -17.62 -13.41
N TYR A 20 4.54 -16.37 -13.64
CA TYR A 20 3.15 -16.08 -13.96
C TYR A 20 2.75 -16.62 -15.33
N TRP A 21 3.67 -16.57 -16.30
CA TRP A 21 3.46 -17.12 -17.63
C TRP A 21 3.29 -18.64 -17.59
N GLU A 22 4.16 -19.34 -16.86
CA GLU A 22 4.04 -20.78 -16.63
C GLU A 22 2.70 -21.14 -15.97
N MET A 23 2.30 -20.41 -14.93
CA MET A 23 1.04 -20.65 -14.21
C MET A 23 -0.21 -20.25 -15.00
N GLY A 24 -0.06 -19.47 -16.06
CA GLY A 24 -1.12 -19.20 -17.04
C GLY A 24 -1.39 -20.36 -17.99
N SER A 25 -0.53 -21.39 -18.03
CA SER A 25 -0.67 -22.52 -18.94
C SER A 25 -1.83 -23.47 -18.53
N PRO A 26 -2.54 -24.09 -19.49
CA PRO A 26 -3.62 -25.03 -19.18
C PRO A 26 -3.14 -26.18 -18.29
N GLY A 27 -3.81 -26.38 -17.15
CA GLY A 27 -3.52 -27.46 -16.21
C GLY A 27 -2.25 -27.26 -15.37
N ALA A 28 -1.64 -26.07 -15.42
CA ALA A 28 -0.50 -25.73 -14.58
C ALA A 28 -0.82 -25.95 -13.09
N LYS A 29 0.15 -26.47 -12.36
CA LYS A 29 0.07 -26.68 -10.91
C LYS A 29 1.26 -26.01 -10.26
N ILE A 30 1.01 -25.35 -9.14
CA ILE A 30 2.07 -24.76 -8.32
C ILE A 30 2.98 -25.91 -7.86
N PRO A 31 4.30 -25.86 -8.17
CA PRO A 31 5.22 -26.90 -7.75
C PRO A 31 5.45 -26.84 -6.23
N GLN A 32 5.95 -27.92 -5.64
CA GLN A 32 6.36 -27.92 -4.23
C GLN A 32 7.47 -26.88 -3.97
N SER A 33 8.33 -26.66 -4.96
CA SER A 33 9.38 -25.65 -4.95
C SER A 33 9.68 -25.19 -6.36
N TRP A 34 9.89 -23.90 -6.55
CA TRP A 34 10.30 -23.34 -7.84
C TRP A 34 11.76 -23.68 -8.17
N PRO A 35 12.11 -23.87 -9.46
CA PRO A 35 13.50 -24.01 -9.89
C PRO A 35 14.40 -22.86 -9.40
N MET A 36 15.67 -23.19 -9.11
CA MET A 36 16.66 -22.18 -8.68
C MET A 36 16.90 -21.06 -9.71
N SER A 37 16.57 -21.28 -10.99
CA SER A 37 16.60 -20.24 -12.02
C SER A 37 15.68 -19.06 -11.70
N TYR A 38 14.58 -19.29 -10.98
CA TYR A 38 13.66 -18.25 -10.54
C TYR A 38 14.00 -17.64 -9.17
N ALA A 39 15.00 -18.17 -8.47
CA ALA A 39 15.43 -17.63 -7.19
C ALA A 39 16.00 -16.22 -7.33
N THR A 40 15.90 -15.43 -6.26
CA THR A 40 16.48 -14.09 -6.17
C THR A 40 17.34 -13.94 -4.93
N PRO A 41 18.50 -13.26 -5.01
CA PRO A 41 19.26 -12.88 -3.83
C PRO A 41 18.72 -11.61 -3.15
N ALA A 42 17.73 -10.95 -3.76
CA ALA A 42 17.20 -9.65 -3.33
C ALA A 42 15.94 -9.81 -2.48
N TYR A 43 16.03 -9.40 -1.22
CA TYR A 43 14.94 -9.46 -0.24
C TYR A 43 15.10 -8.34 0.79
N HIS A 44 14.23 -8.27 1.79
CA HIS A 44 14.16 -7.12 2.70
C HIS A 44 15.48 -6.81 3.41
N GLU A 45 16.22 -7.80 3.90
CA GLU A 45 17.50 -7.55 4.59
C GLU A 45 18.68 -7.39 3.63
N ARG A 46 18.53 -7.82 2.36
CA ARG A 46 19.56 -7.69 1.32
C ARG A 46 18.93 -7.26 -0.02
N PRO A 47 18.52 -6.00 -0.17
CA PRO A 47 17.98 -5.49 -1.43
C PRO A 47 19.07 -5.39 -2.50
N THR A 48 18.66 -5.22 -3.76
CA THR A 48 19.59 -4.92 -4.86
C THR A 48 19.96 -3.44 -4.80
N THR A 49 21.25 -3.14 -4.76
CA THR A 49 21.78 -1.79 -4.99
C THR A 49 21.56 -1.38 -6.44
N VAL A 50 20.97 -0.21 -6.63
CA VAL A 50 20.61 0.37 -7.91
C VAL A 50 21.21 1.78 -7.96
N PRO A 51 22.41 1.93 -8.55
CA PRO A 51 23.01 3.23 -8.71
C PRO A 51 22.15 4.12 -9.61
N GLN A 52 21.88 5.35 -9.18
CA GLN A 52 21.12 6.34 -9.95
C GLN A 52 21.81 7.69 -9.89
N ARG A 53 21.50 8.57 -10.84
CA ARG A 53 22.12 9.90 -10.94
C ARG A 53 21.96 10.73 -9.67
N ASP A 54 20.82 10.59 -8.99
CA ASP A 54 20.41 11.39 -7.83
C ASP A 54 20.47 10.60 -6.52
N GLY A 55 21.37 9.61 -6.42
CA GLY A 55 21.61 8.80 -5.23
C GLY A 55 21.19 7.33 -5.39
N ASP A 56 21.98 6.44 -4.80
CA ASP A 56 21.80 5.00 -4.90
C ASP A 56 20.52 4.53 -4.19
N GLN A 57 19.81 3.59 -4.81
CA GLN A 57 18.55 3.04 -4.31
C GLN A 57 18.71 1.56 -3.98
N ALA A 58 18.05 1.12 -2.91
CA ALA A 58 17.97 -0.27 -2.52
C ALA A 58 16.59 -0.78 -2.93
N VAL A 59 16.54 -1.76 -3.82
CA VAL A 59 15.29 -2.24 -4.45
C VAL A 59 15.17 -3.75 -4.38
N TYR A 60 13.96 -4.23 -4.08
CA TYR A 60 13.59 -5.64 -4.23
C TYR A 60 12.11 -5.76 -4.60
N PHE A 61 11.71 -6.93 -5.11
CA PHE A 61 10.32 -7.21 -5.47
C PHE A 61 9.72 -8.28 -4.57
N SER A 62 8.46 -8.11 -4.22
CA SER A 62 7.60 -9.07 -3.53
C SER A 62 6.57 -9.67 -4.49
N ALA A 63 6.01 -10.81 -4.10
CA ALA A 63 5.05 -11.55 -4.92
C ALA A 63 3.82 -12.01 -4.12
N SER A 64 2.67 -11.99 -4.79
CA SER A 64 1.48 -12.73 -4.42
C SER A 64 1.01 -13.64 -5.56
N PRO A 65 0.29 -14.72 -5.27
CA PRO A 65 0.06 -15.30 -3.94
C PRO A 65 1.31 -16.04 -3.40
N PRO A 66 1.32 -16.53 -2.13
CA PRO A 66 2.46 -17.25 -1.56
C PRO A 66 3.00 -18.40 -2.40
N GLY A 67 2.14 -19.09 -3.15
CA GLY A 67 2.57 -20.17 -4.05
C GLY A 67 3.48 -19.71 -5.20
N PHE A 68 3.54 -18.42 -5.51
CA PHE A 68 4.40 -17.86 -6.57
C PHE A 68 5.74 -17.32 -6.02
N GLN A 69 6.01 -17.54 -4.74
CA GLN A 69 7.29 -17.19 -4.13
C GLN A 69 8.37 -18.20 -4.51
N SER A 70 9.29 -17.78 -5.37
CA SER A 70 10.56 -18.50 -5.56
C SER A 70 11.50 -18.29 -4.37
N CYS A 71 12.54 -19.11 -4.26
CA CYS A 71 13.53 -18.98 -3.18
C CYS A 71 14.09 -17.54 -3.09
N GLY A 72 14.04 -16.96 -1.89
CA GLY A 72 14.46 -15.58 -1.62
C GLY A 72 13.41 -14.50 -1.93
N ARG A 73 12.32 -14.82 -2.64
CA ARG A 73 11.25 -13.86 -2.93
C ARG A 73 10.32 -13.70 -1.73
N GLU A 74 10.08 -12.47 -1.31
CA GLU A 74 9.17 -12.20 -0.20
C GLU A 74 7.70 -12.24 -0.60
N SER A 75 6.84 -12.52 0.39
CA SER A 75 5.40 -12.26 0.26
C SER A 75 5.11 -10.78 0.16
N ASP A 76 4.15 -10.43 -0.67
CA ASP A 76 3.67 -9.06 -0.81
C ASP A 76 3.17 -8.49 0.52
N ILE A 77 2.33 -9.24 1.25
CA ILE A 77 1.84 -8.82 2.57
C ILE A 77 2.95 -8.76 3.62
N ASP A 78 3.95 -9.65 3.56
CA ASP A 78 5.06 -9.62 4.53
C ASP A 78 5.95 -8.41 4.30
N ALA A 79 6.29 -8.11 3.05
CA ALA A 79 7.06 -6.91 2.70
C ALA A 79 6.32 -5.64 3.12
N MET A 80 5.01 -5.55 2.85
CA MET A 80 4.19 -4.41 3.30
C MET A 80 4.22 -4.23 4.82
N VAL A 81 3.98 -5.31 5.58
CA VAL A 81 3.95 -5.26 7.05
C VAL A 81 5.31 -4.89 7.64
N LYS A 82 6.42 -5.45 7.11
CA LYS A 82 7.78 -5.10 7.54
C LYS A 82 8.04 -3.60 7.42
N LEU A 83 7.75 -3.00 6.27
CA LEU A 83 7.96 -1.57 6.05
C LEU A 83 7.11 -0.69 6.98
N ILE A 84 5.84 -1.06 7.20
CA ILE A 84 4.97 -0.35 8.14
C ILE A 84 5.51 -0.48 9.58
N ASP A 85 6.07 -1.63 9.93
CA ASP A 85 6.66 -1.89 11.25
C ASP A 85 7.98 -1.15 11.48
N GLU A 86 8.70 -0.79 10.41
CA GLU A 86 9.91 0.03 10.46
C GLU A 86 9.65 1.54 10.54
N ALA A 87 8.45 1.99 10.12
CA ALA A 87 8.05 3.39 10.14
C ALA A 87 8.01 3.96 11.56
N GLN A 88 8.58 5.15 11.75
CA GLN A 88 8.69 5.84 13.04
C GLN A 88 7.98 7.18 13.07
N GLU A 89 7.81 7.84 11.92
CA GLU A 89 7.29 9.21 11.88
C GLU A 89 5.99 9.29 11.08
N THR A 90 6.03 8.84 9.82
CA THR A 90 4.91 8.99 8.89
C THR A 90 4.60 7.71 8.14
N LEU A 91 3.32 7.54 7.81
CA LEU A 91 2.84 6.49 6.92
C LEU A 91 1.72 7.05 6.04
N ASP A 92 2.08 7.33 4.79
CA ASP A 92 1.19 7.92 3.81
C ASP A 92 0.76 6.86 2.80
N MET A 93 -0.54 6.57 2.78
CA MET A 93 -1.11 5.40 2.10
C MET A 93 -2.13 5.82 1.05
N ALA A 94 -2.03 5.28 -0.16
CA ALA A 94 -2.93 5.57 -1.26
C ALA A 94 -3.34 4.28 -1.98
N VAL A 95 -4.62 3.90 -1.83
CA VAL A 95 -5.16 2.67 -2.46
C VAL A 95 -6.57 2.88 -2.99
N MET A 96 -6.88 2.16 -4.06
CA MET A 96 -8.23 2.12 -4.62
C MET A 96 -9.23 1.36 -3.74
N ASN A 97 -8.87 0.16 -3.24
CA ASN A 97 -9.73 -0.62 -2.34
C ASN A 97 -8.93 -1.19 -1.15
N TYR A 98 -9.59 -1.24 0.00
CA TYR A 98 -9.06 -1.76 1.27
C TYR A 98 -10.15 -2.54 2.02
N ALA A 99 -9.79 -3.72 2.53
CA ALA A 99 -10.61 -4.46 3.47
C ALA A 99 -9.77 -5.41 4.33
N PRO A 100 -10.05 -5.52 5.64
CA PRO A 100 -9.39 -6.48 6.55
C PRO A 100 -9.98 -7.91 6.46
N CYS A 101 -10.67 -8.23 5.37
CA CYS A 101 -11.33 -9.51 5.15
C CYS A 101 -11.41 -9.83 3.66
N THR A 102 -11.51 -11.13 3.32
CA THR A 102 -11.74 -11.54 1.93
C THR A 102 -13.07 -10.96 1.43
N LEU A 103 -13.18 -10.77 0.12
CA LEU A 103 -14.35 -10.17 -0.53
C LEU A 103 -15.05 -11.16 -1.45
N TYR A 104 -14.34 -12.15 -1.98
CA TYR A 104 -14.82 -13.04 -3.05
C TYR A 104 -14.80 -14.52 -2.68
N SER A 105 -14.51 -14.85 -1.42
CA SER A 105 -14.48 -16.24 -0.95
C SER A 105 -15.90 -16.79 -0.77
N LYS A 106 -16.11 -18.02 -1.25
CA LYS A 106 -17.37 -18.76 -1.11
C LYS A 106 -17.17 -19.98 -0.21
N PRO A 107 -18.16 -20.38 0.62
CA PRO A 107 -19.46 -19.72 0.80
C PRO A 107 -19.42 -18.46 1.66
N LEU A 108 -18.34 -18.27 2.44
CA LEU A 108 -18.19 -17.16 3.38
C LEU A 108 -16.83 -16.50 3.25
N ASN A 109 -16.82 -15.20 3.54
CA ASN A 109 -15.60 -14.43 3.68
C ASN A 109 -14.96 -14.64 5.05
N SER A 110 -13.64 -14.50 5.11
CA SER A 110 -12.84 -14.69 6.32
C SER A 110 -12.08 -13.42 6.71
N TRP A 111 -11.92 -13.20 8.02
CA TRP A 111 -11.09 -12.12 8.55
C TRP A 111 -9.60 -12.39 8.30
N TYR A 112 -8.86 -11.34 7.99
CA TYR A 112 -7.41 -11.37 7.87
C TYR A 112 -6.84 -9.96 8.12
N GLY A 113 -6.58 -9.67 9.38
CA GLY A 113 -6.24 -8.33 9.87
C GLY A 113 -4.78 -7.91 9.71
N ARG A 114 -3.90 -8.66 9.03
CA ARG A 114 -2.44 -8.39 9.08
C ARG A 114 -2.05 -6.96 8.70
N LEU A 115 -2.59 -6.42 7.61
CA LEU A 115 -2.34 -5.04 7.22
C LEU A 115 -3.01 -4.05 8.17
N ASP A 116 -4.27 -4.32 8.56
CA ASP A 116 -5.05 -3.51 9.50
C ASP A 116 -4.33 -3.34 10.85
N GLU A 117 -3.84 -4.45 11.41
CA GLU A 117 -3.08 -4.51 12.64
C GLU A 117 -1.73 -3.80 12.52
N ALA A 118 -1.02 -3.90 11.38
CA ALA A 118 0.22 -3.16 11.17
C ALA A 118 -0.02 -1.64 11.16
N ILE A 119 -1.06 -1.18 10.47
CA ILE A 119 -1.45 0.24 10.45
C ILE A 119 -1.79 0.73 11.86
N ARG A 120 -2.60 -0.03 12.61
CA ARG A 120 -2.97 0.33 13.99
C ARG A 120 -1.76 0.35 14.92
N ARG A 121 -0.85 -0.63 14.82
CA ARG A 121 0.39 -0.66 15.62
C ARG A 121 1.31 0.52 15.30
N ALA A 122 1.40 0.94 14.04
CA ALA A 122 2.17 2.13 13.67
C ALA A 122 1.67 3.36 14.43
N ALA A 123 0.36 3.63 14.40
CA ALA A 123 -0.21 4.76 15.12
C ALA A 123 -0.14 4.60 16.65
N PHE A 124 -0.51 3.43 17.17
CA PHE A 124 -0.67 3.22 18.61
C PHE A 124 0.66 3.02 19.36
N ASP A 125 1.49 2.09 18.87
CA ASP A 125 2.73 1.70 19.57
C ASP A 125 3.83 2.72 19.30
N ARG A 126 3.92 3.21 18.06
CA ARG A 126 5.03 4.05 17.59
C ARG A 126 4.71 5.53 17.49
N GLN A 127 3.44 5.92 17.62
CA GLN A 127 2.97 7.31 17.45
C GLN A 127 3.21 7.84 16.02
N VAL A 128 3.18 6.96 15.02
CA VAL A 128 3.26 7.32 13.60
C VAL A 128 2.01 8.10 13.18
N GLN A 129 2.20 9.13 12.37
CA GLN A 129 1.13 9.85 11.70
C GLN A 129 0.73 9.12 10.43
N VAL A 130 -0.41 8.44 10.47
CA VAL A 130 -0.95 7.70 9.32
C VAL A 130 -1.93 8.60 8.56
N ARG A 131 -1.68 8.81 7.28
CA ARG A 131 -2.60 9.48 6.36
C ARG A 131 -3.01 8.52 5.27
N PHE A 132 -4.31 8.33 5.07
CA PHE A 132 -4.85 7.32 4.17
C PHE A 132 -5.79 7.97 3.14
N LEU A 133 -5.32 8.05 1.89
CA LEU A 133 -6.14 8.34 0.71
C LEU A 133 -6.81 7.09 0.15
N PHE A 134 -8.14 7.13 0.13
CA PHE A 134 -8.97 6.07 -0.42
C PHE A 134 -9.71 6.56 -1.67
N SER A 135 -9.70 5.79 -2.75
CA SER A 135 -10.39 6.16 -3.99
C SER A 135 -11.92 6.11 -3.82
N ARG A 136 -12.58 7.25 -4.02
CA ARG A 136 -14.04 7.33 -4.17
C ARG A 136 -14.43 7.50 -5.63
N TRP A 137 -15.32 6.64 -6.08
CA TRP A 137 -15.84 6.58 -7.44
C TRP A 137 -17.18 5.81 -7.48
N ASN A 138 -17.86 5.78 -8.63
CA ASN A 138 -19.23 5.22 -8.75
C ASN A 138 -19.36 3.72 -8.39
N HIS A 139 -18.25 2.98 -8.36
CA HIS A 139 -18.24 1.55 -8.00
C HIS A 139 -17.67 1.28 -6.59
N THR A 140 -17.55 2.31 -5.76
CA THR A 140 -17.10 2.15 -4.37
C THR A 140 -18.15 1.38 -3.57
N ALA A 141 -17.77 0.23 -3.02
CA ALA A 141 -18.69 -0.57 -2.19
C ALA A 141 -18.91 0.10 -0.83
N LYS A 142 -20.18 0.15 -0.39
CA LYS A 142 -20.58 0.77 0.90
C LYS A 142 -19.84 0.22 2.11
N LYS A 143 -19.55 -1.09 2.12
CA LYS A 143 -18.85 -1.78 3.22
C LYS A 143 -17.47 -1.21 3.56
N TYR A 144 -16.79 -0.58 2.60
CA TYR A 144 -15.47 -0.01 2.84
C TYR A 144 -15.51 1.14 3.84
N TYR A 145 -16.59 1.92 3.87
CA TYR A 145 -16.72 3.06 4.76
C TYR A 145 -16.69 2.64 6.25
N SER A 146 -17.36 1.55 6.62
CA SER A 146 -17.27 1.01 7.99
C SER A 146 -15.84 0.59 8.38
N TYR A 147 -15.08 0.01 7.44
CA TYR A 147 -13.68 -0.38 7.71
C TYR A 147 -12.80 0.84 7.90
N LEU A 148 -12.99 1.88 7.07
CA LEU A 148 -12.25 3.13 7.16
C LEU A 148 -12.57 3.92 8.44
N HIS A 149 -13.84 3.99 8.83
CA HIS A 149 -14.24 4.61 10.11
C HIS A 149 -13.62 3.85 11.29
N SER A 150 -13.69 2.52 11.28
CA SER A 150 -13.06 1.69 12.32
C SER A 150 -11.54 1.92 12.41
N LEU A 151 -10.84 2.12 11.28
CA LEU A 151 -9.43 2.48 11.29
C LEU A 151 -9.20 3.87 11.91
N GLN A 152 -9.94 4.88 11.47
CA GLN A 152 -9.76 6.27 11.93
C GLN A 152 -10.15 6.49 13.40
N ASP A 153 -11.17 5.78 13.91
CA ASP A 153 -11.72 6.01 15.25
C ASP A 153 -10.69 5.80 16.38
N ILE A 154 -9.71 4.91 16.17
CA ILE A 154 -8.65 4.64 17.15
C ILE A 154 -7.78 5.86 17.44
N SER A 155 -7.70 6.84 16.52
CA SER A 155 -6.93 8.08 16.68
C SER A 155 -7.27 8.83 17.96
N SER A 156 -8.54 8.80 18.37
CA SER A 156 -9.00 9.46 19.60
C SER A 156 -8.56 8.73 20.89
N GLN A 157 -8.21 7.45 20.78
CA GLN A 157 -7.87 6.55 21.88
C GLN A 157 -6.38 6.21 21.96
N LEU A 158 -5.54 6.84 21.13
CA LEU A 158 -4.11 6.60 21.18
C LEU A 158 -3.54 7.00 22.55
N GLN A 159 -2.69 6.12 23.07
CA GLN A 159 -1.92 6.42 24.28
C GLN A 159 -1.06 7.67 24.06
N CYS A 160 -0.90 8.49 25.10
CA CYS A 160 0.07 9.56 25.04
C CYS A 160 1.44 9.07 25.52
N ARG A 161 2.50 9.69 24.99
CA ARG A 161 3.87 9.53 25.50
C ARG A 161 4.21 10.72 26.38
N TYR A 162 4.88 10.45 27.49
CA TYR A 162 5.34 11.51 28.37
C TYR A 162 6.68 12.05 27.89
N VAL A 163 6.70 13.32 27.48
CA VAL A 163 7.90 14.09 27.16
C VAL A 163 7.94 15.28 28.11
N ASP A 164 9.02 15.43 28.89
CA ASP A 164 9.16 16.49 29.90
C ASP A 164 7.95 16.61 30.87
N ARG A 165 7.46 15.45 31.34
CA ARG A 165 6.26 15.32 32.20
C ARG A 165 4.94 15.80 31.56
N LYS A 166 4.93 16.08 30.25
CA LYS A 166 3.72 16.40 29.49
C LYS A 166 3.27 15.19 28.68
N CYS A 167 2.00 14.85 28.78
CA CYS A 167 1.33 13.82 27.99
C CYS A 167 1.11 14.37 26.58
N VAL A 168 1.87 13.88 25.60
CA VAL A 168 1.81 14.29 24.19
C VAL A 168 1.29 13.13 23.35
N ARG A 169 0.30 13.39 22.49
CA ARG A 169 -0.15 12.45 21.46
C ARG A 169 0.36 12.97 20.12
N GLN A 170 1.19 12.18 19.46
CA GLN A 170 1.77 12.53 18.15
C GLN A 170 1.19 11.67 17.03
N GLY A 171 0.82 10.43 17.35
CA GLY A 171 0.24 9.51 16.37
C GLY A 171 -1.17 9.90 15.97
N SER A 172 -1.57 9.47 14.79
CA SER A 172 -2.92 9.62 14.26
C SER A 172 -3.16 8.63 13.13
N ILE A 173 -4.43 8.40 12.83
CA ILE A 173 -4.92 7.81 11.58
C ILE A 173 -5.95 8.79 11.03
N GLU A 174 -5.63 9.46 9.92
CA GLU A 174 -6.56 10.32 9.19
C GLU A 174 -6.87 9.70 7.84
N VAL A 175 -8.15 9.55 7.53
CA VAL A 175 -8.63 9.03 6.26
C VAL A 175 -9.31 10.13 5.46
N ARG A 176 -8.92 10.28 4.21
CA ARG A 176 -9.59 11.12 3.22
C ARG A 176 -9.94 10.32 1.99
N LEU A 177 -11.04 10.71 1.36
CA LEU A 177 -11.54 10.11 0.13
C LEU A 177 -11.14 11.02 -1.00
N ILE A 178 -10.47 10.51 -2.02
CA ILE A 178 -10.14 11.27 -3.23
C ILE A 178 -11.06 10.86 -4.37
N GLN A 179 -11.67 11.85 -5.03
CA GLN A 179 -12.58 11.63 -6.14
C GLN A 179 -12.14 12.39 -7.37
N VAL A 180 -11.83 11.65 -8.43
CA VAL A 180 -11.54 12.24 -9.73
C VAL A 180 -12.81 12.92 -10.25
N PRO A 181 -12.78 14.20 -10.62
CA PRO A 181 -13.96 14.91 -11.08
C PRO A 181 -14.49 14.32 -12.38
N ASP A 182 -15.82 14.35 -12.55
CA ASP A 182 -16.47 13.95 -13.80
C ASP A 182 -16.19 14.97 -14.92
N LEU A 183 -16.17 14.50 -16.16
CA LEU A 183 -16.03 15.35 -17.33
C LEU A 183 -17.39 15.81 -17.84
N GLN A 184 -17.44 17.02 -18.40
CA GLN A 184 -18.68 17.60 -18.97
C GLN A 184 -19.25 16.82 -20.15
N TYR A 185 -18.44 16.02 -20.86
CA TYR A 185 -18.81 15.34 -22.11
C TYR A 185 -19.29 13.89 -21.95
N GLY A 186 -19.72 13.51 -20.75
CA GLY A 186 -20.27 12.17 -20.48
C GLY A 186 -19.23 11.16 -19.98
N GLY A 187 -19.69 10.22 -19.14
CA GLY A 187 -18.84 9.29 -18.41
C GLY A 187 -18.44 8.06 -19.23
N ILE A 188 -17.15 7.93 -19.54
CA ILE A 188 -16.59 6.64 -19.99
C ILE A 188 -16.58 5.70 -18.78
N PRO A 189 -17.25 4.52 -18.83
CA PRO A 189 -17.28 3.59 -17.72
C PRO A 189 -15.87 3.25 -17.22
N TYR A 190 -15.70 3.19 -15.91
CA TYR A 190 -14.44 2.84 -15.24
C TYR A 190 -13.22 3.74 -15.53
N SER A 191 -13.41 4.92 -16.13
CA SER A 191 -12.29 5.82 -16.52
C SER A 191 -11.91 6.85 -15.44
N ARG A 192 -12.84 7.23 -14.57
CA ARG A 192 -12.65 8.28 -13.54
C ARG A 192 -12.39 7.63 -12.19
N VAL A 193 -11.18 7.11 -12.01
CA VAL A 193 -10.78 6.36 -10.81
C VAL A 193 -9.36 6.71 -10.39
N TYR A 194 -9.17 6.89 -9.08
CA TYR A 194 -7.84 7.03 -8.49
C TYR A 194 -7.27 5.62 -8.23
N HIS A 195 -6.54 5.08 -9.21
CA HIS A 195 -6.22 3.66 -9.27
C HIS A 195 -4.82 3.28 -8.74
N ASN A 196 -4.29 4.08 -7.82
CA ASN A 196 -2.97 3.86 -7.21
C ASN A 196 -3.02 2.77 -6.13
N LYS A 197 -1.87 2.13 -5.86
CA LYS A 197 -1.63 1.22 -4.72
C LYS A 197 -0.19 1.39 -4.26
N TYR A 198 0.04 2.36 -3.40
CA TYR A 198 1.35 2.59 -2.81
C TYR A 198 1.20 3.07 -1.38
N PHE A 199 2.27 2.92 -0.60
CA PHE A 199 2.46 3.73 0.58
C PHE A 199 3.90 4.19 0.65
N VAL A 200 4.12 5.29 1.36
CA VAL A 200 5.43 5.87 1.63
C VAL A 200 5.56 6.15 3.12
N THR A 201 6.74 5.87 3.64
CA THR A 201 7.16 6.18 5.02
C THR A 201 8.31 7.17 4.94
N GLU A 202 8.85 7.60 6.08
CA GLU A 202 10.07 8.41 6.09
C GLU A 202 11.32 7.69 5.53
N LYS A 203 11.26 6.37 5.33
CA LYS A 203 12.43 5.54 4.93
C LYS A 203 12.27 4.84 3.59
N ALA A 204 11.04 4.52 3.19
CA ALA A 204 10.79 3.57 2.11
C ALA A 204 9.44 3.81 1.41
N VAL A 205 9.38 3.38 0.15
CA VAL A 205 8.18 3.30 -0.67
C VAL A 205 7.87 1.84 -0.97
N TYR A 206 6.60 1.50 -0.86
CA TYR A 206 6.02 0.30 -1.47
C TYR A 206 5.11 0.71 -2.63
N LEU A 207 5.28 0.10 -3.79
CA LEU A 207 4.42 0.26 -4.97
C LEU A 207 3.94 -1.12 -5.42
N GLY A 208 2.62 -1.33 -5.49
CA GLY A 208 2.06 -2.63 -5.84
C GLY A 208 1.04 -2.59 -6.97
N THR A 209 0.73 -3.76 -7.53
CA THR A 209 -0.37 -3.95 -8.47
C THR A 209 -1.70 -4.29 -7.78
N SER A 210 -1.62 -4.79 -6.55
CA SER A 210 -2.74 -5.38 -5.80
C SER A 210 -3.51 -4.37 -4.96
N ASN A 211 -4.84 -4.42 -5.00
CA ASN A 211 -5.67 -3.79 -3.96
C ASN A 211 -5.45 -4.46 -2.60
N TRP A 212 -5.77 -3.76 -1.52
CA TRP A 212 -5.45 -4.21 -0.18
C TRP A 212 -6.59 -5.00 0.44
N SER A 213 -6.83 -6.19 -0.10
CA SER A 213 -7.66 -7.21 0.53
C SER A 213 -6.97 -8.59 0.49
N PRO A 214 -7.35 -9.52 1.38
CA PRO A 214 -6.74 -10.83 1.47
C PRO A 214 -6.89 -11.68 0.21
N ASP A 215 -7.89 -11.41 -0.63
CA ASP A 215 -8.04 -12.09 -1.91
C ASP A 215 -6.82 -11.84 -2.81
N TYR A 216 -6.27 -10.62 -2.80
CA TYR A 216 -5.12 -10.28 -3.62
C TYR A 216 -3.84 -10.94 -3.11
N TRP A 217 -3.64 -10.96 -1.80
CA TRP A 217 -2.45 -11.63 -1.24
C TRP A 217 -2.53 -13.14 -1.31
N LYS A 218 -3.72 -13.75 -1.26
CA LYS A 218 -3.85 -15.22 -1.18
C LYS A 218 -4.10 -15.89 -2.52
N TYR A 219 -4.76 -15.21 -3.46
CA TYR A 219 -5.32 -15.88 -4.64
C TYR A 219 -5.07 -15.14 -5.96
N THR A 220 -4.53 -13.91 -5.94
CA THR A 220 -4.29 -13.12 -7.16
C THR A 220 -2.80 -12.92 -7.39
N ALA A 221 -2.37 -13.12 -8.64
CA ALA A 221 -1.02 -12.80 -9.08
C ALA A 221 -0.78 -11.29 -8.96
N GLY A 222 0.23 -10.88 -8.18
CA GLY A 222 0.53 -9.49 -7.92
C GLY A 222 2.00 -9.27 -7.60
N ILE A 223 2.51 -8.09 -7.97
CA ILE A 223 3.90 -7.70 -7.80
C ILE A 223 3.93 -6.44 -6.93
N GLY A 224 4.77 -6.47 -5.91
CA GLY A 224 5.18 -5.30 -5.16
C GLY A 224 6.63 -4.94 -5.46
N MET A 225 6.93 -3.66 -5.49
CA MET A 225 8.27 -3.10 -5.60
C MET A 225 8.53 -2.25 -4.37
N ILE A 226 9.63 -2.54 -3.70
CA ILE A 226 10.07 -1.82 -2.50
C ILE A 226 11.30 -1.03 -2.87
N ILE A 227 11.33 0.25 -2.47
CA ILE A 227 12.43 1.17 -2.73
C ILE A 227 12.78 1.88 -1.43
N ARG A 228 14.06 1.91 -1.06
CA ARG A 228 14.60 2.68 0.07
C ARG A 228 15.98 3.22 -0.27
N ALA A 229 16.51 4.11 0.56
CA ALA A 229 17.87 4.61 0.40
C ALA A 229 18.89 3.45 0.54
N ASP A 230 19.95 3.47 -0.27
CA ASP A 230 21.08 2.53 -0.16
C ASP A 230 22.37 3.23 0.28
N ASP A 231 22.24 4.17 1.21
CA ASP A 231 23.36 4.92 1.74
C ASP A 231 23.17 5.31 3.21
N ILE A 232 24.22 5.88 3.79
CA ILE A 232 24.26 6.33 5.19
C ILE A 232 23.30 7.49 5.44
N SER A 233 22.95 8.27 4.40
CA SER A 233 22.07 9.42 4.55
C SER A 233 20.64 9.01 4.87
N GLN A 234 20.27 7.75 4.57
CA GLN A 234 18.90 7.22 4.68
C GLN A 234 17.87 8.08 3.93
N ASN A 235 18.34 8.89 2.98
CA ASN A 235 17.54 9.86 2.26
C ASN A 235 17.43 9.44 0.79
N SER A 236 16.29 8.88 0.41
CA SER A 236 16.04 8.47 -0.96
C SER A 236 15.30 9.57 -1.73
N THR A 237 15.89 10.03 -2.82
CA THR A 237 15.23 10.94 -3.78
C THR A 237 13.89 10.39 -4.28
N VAL A 238 13.79 9.07 -4.45
CA VAL A 238 12.55 8.42 -4.91
C VAL A 238 11.49 8.41 -3.81
N VAL A 239 11.88 8.12 -2.56
CA VAL A 239 10.99 8.21 -1.40
C VAL A 239 10.41 9.62 -1.28
N ASN A 240 11.27 10.64 -1.39
CA ASN A 240 10.83 12.04 -1.36
C ASN A 240 9.88 12.39 -2.53
N GLN A 241 10.13 11.88 -3.73
CA GLN A 241 9.23 12.09 -4.88
C GLN A 241 7.84 11.48 -4.64
N PHE A 242 7.77 10.29 -4.05
CA PHE A 242 6.48 9.68 -3.69
C PHE A 242 5.77 10.44 -2.57
N ALA A 243 6.51 10.91 -1.55
CA ALA A 243 5.97 11.78 -0.52
C ALA A 243 5.37 13.07 -1.12
N GLN A 244 6.05 13.69 -2.09
CA GLN A 244 5.55 14.87 -2.80
C GLN A 244 4.30 14.59 -3.65
N ILE A 245 4.23 13.42 -4.29
CA ILE A 245 3.03 12.98 -5.02
C ILE A 245 1.85 12.83 -4.05
N PHE A 246 2.09 12.21 -2.89
CA PHE A 246 1.08 12.06 -1.85
C PHE A 246 0.61 13.43 -1.34
N GLU A 247 1.53 14.34 -1.02
CA GLU A 247 1.19 15.70 -0.56
C GLU A 247 0.34 16.47 -1.57
N ARG A 248 0.69 16.39 -2.86
CA ARG A 248 -0.09 17.03 -3.92
C ARG A 248 -1.53 16.50 -3.92
N ASP A 249 -1.70 15.18 -3.82
CA ASP A 249 -3.02 14.56 -3.87
C ASP A 249 -3.81 14.82 -2.58
N TRP A 250 -3.15 14.72 -1.41
CA TRP A 250 -3.73 14.94 -0.08
C TRP A 250 -4.29 16.35 0.13
N ASN A 251 -3.60 17.34 -0.42
CA ASN A 251 -3.96 18.75 -0.32
C ASN A 251 -4.77 19.25 -1.53
N SER A 252 -5.21 18.35 -2.42
CA SER A 252 -6.03 18.73 -3.57
C SER A 252 -7.50 18.98 -3.18
N ASP A 253 -8.17 19.84 -3.94
CA ASP A 253 -9.61 20.13 -3.84
C ASP A 253 -10.50 18.91 -4.13
N TYR A 254 -9.90 17.81 -4.59
CA TYR A 254 -10.58 16.55 -4.88
C TYR A 254 -10.63 15.60 -3.68
N THR A 255 -10.04 15.99 -2.56
CA THR A 255 -10.09 15.22 -1.31
C THR A 255 -11.25 15.66 -0.44
N ILE A 256 -11.92 14.68 0.18
CA ILE A 256 -13.09 14.86 1.01
C ILE A 256 -12.83 14.12 2.33
N PRO A 257 -12.94 14.79 3.49
CA PRO A 257 -12.78 14.13 4.79
C PRO A 257 -13.75 12.95 4.96
N LEU A 258 -13.28 11.83 5.54
CA LEU A 258 -14.14 10.68 5.81
C LEU A 258 -15.35 11.02 6.69
N SER A 259 -15.22 12.01 7.57
CA SER A 259 -16.29 12.48 8.48
C SER A 259 -17.52 13.06 7.77
N TYR A 260 -17.44 13.29 6.45
CA TYR A 260 -18.57 13.75 5.64
C TYR A 260 -19.42 12.59 5.14
N PHE A 261 -19.04 11.34 5.43
CA PHE A 261 -19.75 10.13 5.02
C PHE A 261 -20.11 9.25 6.22
N ASP A 262 -21.29 8.63 6.17
CA ASP A 262 -21.70 7.61 7.13
C ASP A 262 -21.05 6.24 6.82
N ASN A 263 -21.35 5.23 7.64
CA ASN A 263 -20.87 3.84 7.44
C ASN A 263 -21.34 3.18 6.14
N ASN A 264 -22.30 3.79 5.43
CA ASN A 264 -22.81 3.32 4.14
C ASN A 264 -22.27 4.14 2.96
N GLY A 265 -21.42 5.14 3.21
CA GLY A 265 -20.90 6.05 2.19
C GLY A 265 -21.88 7.12 1.73
N SER A 266 -22.98 7.32 2.47
CA SER A 266 -23.91 8.42 2.23
C SER A 266 -23.38 9.69 2.87
N TRP A 267 -23.62 10.84 2.24
CA TRP A 267 -23.25 12.12 2.82
C TRP A 267 -23.98 12.34 4.15
N VAL A 268 -23.21 12.65 5.19
CA VAL A 268 -23.77 13.12 6.46
C VAL A 268 -24.14 14.58 6.24
N ASN A 269 -25.42 14.92 6.37
CA ASN A 269 -25.93 16.29 6.18
C ASN A 269 -25.18 17.28 7.09
N LYS A 270 -24.09 17.84 6.59
CA LYS A 270 -23.54 19.12 7.02
C LYS A 270 -23.63 20.03 5.82
N THR A 271 -24.71 20.79 5.78
CA THR A 271 -24.82 22.01 4.99
C THR A 271 -23.54 22.82 5.12
N SER A 272 -22.75 22.88 4.06
CA SER A 272 -21.91 24.02 3.66
C SER A 272 -21.39 23.74 2.25
N SER A 273 -22.13 24.28 1.29
CA SER A 273 -21.66 24.63 -0.04
C SER A 273 -20.28 25.31 0.00
N HIS A 274 -19.34 24.81 -0.80
CA HIS A 274 -18.32 25.60 -1.49
C HIS A 274 -18.10 25.02 -2.88
#